data_AF-A0A0G0VPH5-F1
#
_entry.id   AF-A0A0G0VPH5-F1
#
_cell.length_a   1.000
_cell.length_b   1.000
_cell.length_c   1.000
_cell.angle_alpha   90.00
_cell.angle_beta   90.00
_cell.angle_gamma   90.00
#
_symmetry.space_group_name_H-M   'P 1'
#
loop_
_entity.id
_entity.type
_entity.pdbx_description
1 polymer ?
#
loop_
_entity_poly.entity_id
_entity_poly.type
_entity_poly.pdbx_seq_one_letter_code
_entity_poly.pdbx_strand_id
1 'polypeptide(L)'
;MLLTPHTLVGIAVASVVKNPLIAFPVSVGMHYLGDLVPHWDFFSNTNEDERVSGWRPLAVAGELSLAVATGTAAVLYALWIVNDPALGFRMLICGIGGVIPDLLSGLTLYEKNLNGFLKINNRIQAKLQFQSPLPWGILTQILVSVFCALVILGSTAQ
;
A
#
# COMPACT_ATOMS: atom_id res chain seq x y z
N MET A 1 -1.24 -4.87 5.30
CA MET A 1 -1.84 -3.75 6.09
C MET A 1 -2.96 -3.07 5.29
N LEU A 2 -3.56 -1.98 5.75
CA LEU A 2 -4.50 -1.21 4.90
C LEU A 2 -3.79 -0.63 3.66
N LEU A 3 -4.51 -0.37 2.57
CA LEU A 3 -3.93 0.07 1.29
C LEU A 3 -3.33 1.48 1.36
N THR A 4 -3.85 2.36 2.21
CA THR A 4 -3.41 3.75 2.37
C THR A 4 -2.02 3.83 2.99
N PRO A 5 -1.73 3.17 4.13
CA PRO A 5 -0.36 2.99 4.61
C PRO A 5 0.61 2.43 3.56
N HIS A 6 0.20 1.41 2.79
CA HIS A 6 1.02 0.86 1.71
C HIS A 6 1.30 1.86 0.59
N THR A 7 0.29 2.65 0.22
CA THR A 7 0.42 3.75 -0.74
C THR A 7 1.42 4.80 -0.23
N LEU A 8 1.33 5.20 1.05
CA LEU A 8 2.26 6.13 1.68
C LEU A 8 3.70 5.60 1.71
N VAL A 9 3.88 4.32 1.98
CA VAL A 9 5.20 3.65 1.89
C VAL A 9 5.76 3.78 0.47
N GLY A 10 4.94 3.51 -0.56
CA GLY A 10 5.35 3.67 -1.96
C GLY A 10 5.72 5.12 -2.32
N ILE A 11 4.94 6.09 -1.85
CA ILE A 11 5.21 7.52 -2.07
C ILE A 11 6.51 7.95 -1.36
N ALA A 12 6.77 7.47 -0.14
CA ALA A 12 8.01 7.73 0.58
C ALA A 12 9.24 7.15 -0.14
N VAL A 13 9.11 5.97 -0.77
CA VAL A 13 10.17 5.44 -1.65
C VAL A 13 10.42 6.36 -2.84
N ALA A 14 9.36 6.85 -3.49
CA ALA A 14 9.47 7.76 -4.65
C ALA A 14 10.15 9.10 -4.33
N SER A 15 10.01 9.58 -3.10
CA SER A 15 10.58 10.85 -2.66
C SER A 15 12.08 10.73 -2.36
N VAL A 16 12.56 9.54 -1.98
CA VAL A 16 13.97 9.27 -1.69
C VAL A 16 14.73 8.71 -2.90
N VAL A 17 14.14 7.79 -3.65
CA VAL A 17 14.80 7.08 -4.76
C VAL A 17 14.53 7.78 -6.09
N LYS A 18 15.53 8.49 -6.61
CA LYS A 18 15.38 9.33 -7.83
C LYS A 18 15.22 8.55 -9.13
N ASN A 19 15.78 7.34 -9.24
CA ASN A 19 15.67 6.53 -10.46
C ASN A 19 14.36 5.73 -10.44
N PRO A 20 13.40 5.98 -11.35
CA PRO A 20 12.11 5.28 -11.36
C PRO A 20 12.23 3.76 -11.58
N LEU A 21 13.24 3.31 -12.32
CA LEU A 21 13.49 1.87 -12.57
C LEU A 21 13.93 1.13 -11.30
N ILE A 22 14.45 1.87 -10.31
CA ILE A 22 14.82 1.33 -9.00
C ILE A 22 13.69 1.58 -8.00
N ALA A 23 13.10 2.78 -8.01
CA ALA A 23 12.06 3.18 -7.07
C ALA A 23 10.83 2.27 -7.13
N PHE A 24 10.39 1.91 -8.34
CA PHE A 24 9.21 1.06 -8.50
C PHE A 24 9.40 -0.37 -7.95
N PRO A 25 10.46 -1.13 -8.32
CA PRO A 25 10.70 -2.43 -7.68
C PRO A 25 10.89 -2.34 -6.17
N VAL A 26 11.55 -1.28 -5.68
CA VAL A 26 11.72 -1.05 -4.24
C VAL A 26 10.38 -0.80 -3.57
N SER A 27 9.44 -0.05 -4.16
CA SER A 27 8.13 0.19 -3.56
C SER A 27 7.30 -1.09 -3.45
N VAL A 28 7.37 -1.96 -4.47
CA VAL A 28 6.76 -3.30 -4.42
C VAL A 28 7.43 -4.17 -3.34
N GLY A 29 8.75 -4.12 -3.19
CA GLY A 29 9.45 -4.83 -2.11
C GLY A 29 9.06 -4.30 -0.72
N MET A 30 8.94 -2.97 -0.59
CA MET A 30 8.56 -2.31 0.65
C MET A 30 7.12 -2.60 1.07
N HIS A 31 6.22 -2.96 0.14
CA HIS A 31 4.91 -3.51 0.48
C HIS A 31 5.05 -4.72 1.41
N TYR A 32 5.82 -5.73 0.99
CA TYR A 32 6.02 -6.96 1.75
C TYR A 32 6.75 -6.73 3.08
N LEU A 33 7.68 -5.76 3.13
CA LEU A 33 8.31 -5.37 4.38
C LEU A 33 7.32 -4.64 5.31
N GLY A 34 6.40 -3.86 4.75
CA GLY A 34 5.29 -3.29 5.50
C GLY A 34 4.42 -4.37 6.13
N ASP A 35 4.13 -5.45 5.41
CA ASP A 35 3.32 -6.54 5.94
C ASP A 35 3.93 -7.25 7.16
N LEU A 36 5.26 -7.18 7.33
CA LEU A 36 5.93 -7.70 8.52
C LEU A 36 5.73 -6.82 9.77
N VAL A 37 5.25 -5.59 9.62
CA VAL A 37 4.90 -4.72 10.75
C VAL A 37 3.57 -5.21 11.33
N PRO A 38 3.40 -5.35 12.66
CA PRO A 38 2.12 -5.74 13.26
C PRO A 38 1.03 -4.81 12.76
N HIS A 39 -0.07 -5.31 12.20
CA HIS A 39 -1.04 -4.44 11.54
C HIS A 39 -2.45 -5.03 11.50
N TRP A 40 -3.48 -4.20 11.28
CA TRP A 40 -4.87 -4.66 11.16
C TRP A 40 -5.46 -4.32 9.80
N ASP A 41 -6.29 -5.18 9.23
CA ASP A 41 -7.04 -4.89 8.02
C ASP A 41 -8.46 -5.48 8.08
N PHE A 42 -9.28 -5.19 7.08
CA PHE A 42 -10.65 -5.71 7.00
C PHE A 42 -10.73 -7.24 6.85
N PHE A 43 -9.61 -7.90 6.58
CA PHE A 43 -9.52 -9.35 6.45
C PHE A 43 -8.90 -10.04 7.68
N SER A 44 -8.59 -9.28 8.72
CA SER A 44 -8.02 -9.79 9.97
C SER A 44 -9.07 -10.58 10.75
N ASN A 45 -8.72 -11.81 11.15
CA ASN A 45 -9.61 -12.75 11.83
C ASN A 45 -10.92 -13.05 11.07
N THR A 46 -10.86 -13.18 9.74
CA THR A 46 -12.02 -13.53 8.90
C THR A 46 -11.77 -14.78 8.07
N ASN A 47 -12.85 -15.50 7.75
CA ASN A 47 -12.84 -16.54 6.72
C ASN A 47 -13.14 -15.97 5.31
N GLU A 48 -13.00 -16.78 4.26
CA GLU A 48 -13.19 -16.33 2.87
C GLU A 48 -14.60 -15.79 2.60
N ASP A 49 -15.65 -16.45 3.11
CA ASP A 49 -17.05 -16.04 2.90
C ASP A 49 -17.33 -14.67 3.53
N GLU A 50 -16.74 -14.40 4.70
CA GLU A 50 -16.85 -13.13 5.39
C GLU A 50 -16.15 -11.96 4.66
N ARG A 51 -15.10 -12.24 3.88
CA ARG A 51 -14.33 -11.21 3.14
C ARG A 51 -15.11 -10.64 1.96
N VAL A 52 -15.95 -11.47 1.34
CA VAL A 52 -16.70 -11.11 0.13
C VAL A 52 -18.17 -10.73 0.40
N SER A 53 -18.60 -10.73 1.67
CA SER A 53 -19.99 -10.47 2.06
C SER A 53 -20.14 -9.40 3.14
N GLY A 54 -21.37 -8.92 3.34
CA GLY A 54 -21.70 -7.91 4.35
C GLY A 54 -21.08 -6.53 4.07
N TRP A 55 -20.58 -5.88 5.12
CA TRP A 55 -20.06 -4.51 5.06
C TRP A 55 -18.58 -4.42 4.64
N ARG A 56 -17.84 -5.53 4.66
CA ARG A 56 -16.39 -5.55 4.42
C ARG A 56 -16.01 -5.17 2.99
N PRO A 57 -16.69 -5.64 1.93
CA PRO A 57 -16.40 -5.17 0.57
C PRO A 57 -16.55 -3.65 0.43
N LEU A 58 -17.56 -3.07 1.07
CA LEU A 58 -17.77 -1.62 1.07
C LEU A 58 -16.64 -0.89 1.83
N ALA A 59 -16.18 -1.45 2.95
CA ALA A 59 -15.08 -0.87 3.72
C ALA A 59 -13.74 -0.94 2.97
N VAL A 60 -13.44 -2.07 2.31
CA VAL A 60 -12.26 -2.22 1.44
C VAL A 60 -12.35 -1.25 0.26
N ALA A 61 -13.53 -1.07 -0.36
CA ALA A 61 -13.72 -0.09 -1.42
C ALA A 61 -13.53 1.36 -0.94
N GLY A 62 -14.01 1.68 0.26
CA GLY A 62 -13.79 2.98 0.89
C GLY A 62 -12.31 3.23 1.18
N GLU A 63 -11.59 2.21 1.62
CA GLU A 63 -10.16 2.31 1.92
C GLU A 63 -9.30 2.36 0.66
N LEU A 64 -9.65 1.62 -0.39
CA LEU A 64 -9.08 1.79 -1.72
C LEU A 64 -9.30 3.22 -2.24
N SER A 65 -10.49 3.80 -2.03
CA SER A 65 -10.78 5.18 -2.42
C SER A 65 -9.89 6.18 -1.68
N LEU A 66 -9.63 5.94 -0.39
CA LEU A 66 -8.71 6.75 0.41
C LEU A 66 -7.25 6.59 -0.06
N ALA A 67 -6.82 5.37 -0.39
CA ALA A 67 -5.49 5.11 -0.91
C ALA A 67 -5.27 5.81 -2.27
N VAL A 68 -6.23 5.71 -3.18
CA VAL A 68 -6.21 6.41 -4.47
C VAL A 68 -6.18 7.93 -4.26
N ALA A 69 -7.04 8.47 -3.40
CA ALA A 69 -7.07 9.90 -3.08
C ALA A 69 -5.72 10.37 -2.51
N THR A 70 -5.10 9.59 -1.64
CA THR A 70 -3.77 9.87 -1.06
C THR A 70 -2.69 9.87 -2.14
N GLY A 71 -2.67 8.87 -3.03
CA GLY A 71 -1.77 8.81 -4.17
C GLY A 71 -1.94 10.00 -5.12
N THR A 72 -3.17 10.32 -5.50
CA THR A 72 -3.48 11.46 -6.35
C THR A 72 -3.05 12.78 -5.69
N ALA A 73 -3.34 12.97 -4.41
CA ALA A 73 -2.91 14.17 -3.68
C ALA A 73 -1.39 14.33 -3.67
N ALA A 74 -0.63 13.25 -3.49
CA ALA A 74 0.83 13.29 -3.53
C ALA A 74 1.37 13.67 -4.93
N VAL A 75 0.77 13.12 -6.00
CA VAL A 75 1.12 13.50 -7.37
C VAL A 75 0.83 14.98 -7.63
N LEU A 76 -0.35 15.48 -7.22
CA LEU A 76 -0.70 16.90 -7.36
C LEU A 76 0.21 17.81 -6.53
N TYR A 77 0.59 17.38 -5.33
CA TYR A 77 1.58 18.07 -4.51
C TYR A 77 2.93 18.19 -5.23
N ALA A 78 3.43 17.10 -5.81
CA ALA A 78 4.68 17.12 -6.57
C ALA A 78 4.61 18.04 -7.81
N LEU A 79 3.47 18.02 -8.52
CA LEU A 79 3.29 18.82 -9.73
C LEU A 79 3.09 20.31 -9.47
N TRP A 80 2.31 20.67 -8.45
CA TRP A 80 1.84 22.05 -8.26
C TRP A 80 2.54 22.79 -7.13
N ILE A 81 3.00 22.08 -6.10
CA ILE A 81 3.66 22.69 -4.95
C ILE A 81 5.18 22.56 -5.07
N VAL A 82 5.69 21.36 -5.35
CA VAL A 82 7.13 21.12 -5.53
C VAL A 82 7.60 21.50 -6.93
N ASN A 83 6.70 21.51 -7.92
CA ASN A 83 7.01 21.77 -9.33
C ASN A 83 8.06 20.80 -9.91
N ASP A 84 7.99 19.51 -9.54
CA ASP A 84 8.84 18.42 -10.05
C ASP A 84 7.97 17.33 -10.71
N PRO A 85 7.79 17.38 -12.05
CA PRO A 85 7.08 16.35 -12.79
C PRO A 85 7.70 14.94 -12.70
N ALA A 86 9.03 14.86 -12.54
CA ALA A 86 9.69 13.58 -12.38
C ALA A 86 9.35 12.95 -11.02
N LEU A 87 9.27 13.75 -9.95
CA LEU A 87 8.75 13.31 -8.67
C LEU A 87 7.29 12.87 -8.76
N GLY A 88 6.43 13.66 -9.43
CA GLY A 88 5.03 13.29 -9.64
C GLY A 88 4.87 11.93 -10.34
N PHE A 89 5.66 11.69 -11.40
CA PHE A 89 5.69 10.39 -12.07
C PHE A 89 6.16 9.26 -11.14
N ARG A 90 7.22 9.47 -10.35
CA ARG A 90 7.69 8.48 -9.36
C ARG A 90 6.63 8.18 -8.31
N MET A 91 5.98 9.20 -7.75
CA MET A 91 4.93 9.03 -6.73
C MET A 91 3.74 8.24 -7.28
N LEU A 92 3.35 8.48 -8.55
CA LEU A 92 2.30 7.71 -9.22
C LEU A 92 2.67 6.22 -9.31
N ILE A 93 3.80 5.90 -9.94
CA ILE A 93 4.16 4.49 -10.17
C ILE A 93 4.48 3.77 -8.86
N CYS A 94 5.13 4.43 -7.89
CA CYS A 94 5.51 3.79 -6.64
C CYS A 94 4.33 3.66 -5.68
N GLY A 95 3.39 4.61 -5.67
CA GLY A 95 2.13 4.51 -4.93
C GLY A 95 1.31 3.31 -5.42
N ILE A 96 1.19 3.13 -6.74
CA ILE A 96 0.60 1.91 -7.33
C ILE A 96 1.41 0.67 -6.93
N GLY A 97 2.74 0.71 -7.06
CA GLY A 97 3.62 -0.40 -6.69
C GLY A 97 3.47 -0.85 -5.24
N GLY A 98 3.19 0.08 -4.33
CA GLY A 98 2.94 -0.21 -2.91
C GLY A 98 1.67 -1.03 -2.66
N VAL A 99 0.69 -1.04 -3.58
CA VAL A 99 -0.61 -1.73 -3.40
C VAL A 99 -0.87 -2.84 -4.42
N ILE A 100 -0.01 -3.00 -5.45
CA ILE A 100 -0.16 -4.08 -6.44
C ILE A 100 -0.29 -5.46 -5.78
N PRO A 101 0.55 -5.85 -4.77
CA PRO A 101 0.43 -7.19 -4.19
C PRO A 101 -0.93 -7.44 -3.53
N ASP A 102 -1.51 -6.44 -2.87
CA ASP A 102 -2.87 -6.52 -2.31
C ASP A 102 -3.94 -6.67 -3.38
N LEU A 103 -3.84 -5.90 -4.48
CA LEU A 103 -4.76 -6.01 -5.60
C LEU A 103 -4.72 -7.43 -6.19
N LEU A 104 -3.53 -7.97 -6.41
CA LEU A 104 -3.34 -9.34 -6.93
C LEU A 104 -3.96 -10.37 -6.00
N SER A 105 -3.78 -10.22 -4.68
CA SER A 105 -4.40 -11.08 -3.68
C SER A 105 -5.92 -10.93 -3.64
N GLY A 106 -6.44 -9.70 -3.74
CA GLY A 106 -7.88 -9.43 -3.79
C GLY A 106 -8.57 -10.08 -4.99
N LEU A 107 -7.93 -10.10 -6.16
CA LEU A 107 -8.44 -10.79 -7.35
C LEU A 107 -8.65 -12.28 -7.12
N THR A 108 -7.83 -12.90 -6.26
CA THR A 108 -7.94 -14.34 -5.98
C THR A 108 -9.15 -14.73 -5.14
N LEU A 109 -9.80 -13.76 -4.48
CA LEU A 109 -11.07 -13.99 -3.79
C LEU A 109 -12.23 -14.26 -4.78
N TYR A 110 -12.08 -13.83 -6.04
CA TYR A 110 -13.10 -13.96 -7.07
C TYR A 110 -12.72 -14.95 -8.19
N GLU A 111 -11.43 -15.22 -8.39
CA GLU A 111 -10.94 -16.19 -9.38
C GLU A 111 -10.44 -17.48 -8.71
N LYS A 112 -11.09 -18.61 -8.99
CA LYS A 112 -10.73 -19.91 -8.41
C LYS A 112 -9.59 -20.61 -9.16
N ASN A 113 -9.38 -20.28 -10.44
CA ASN A 113 -8.32 -20.87 -11.27
C ASN A 113 -7.08 -19.97 -11.31
N LEU A 114 -6.37 -19.92 -10.19
CA LEU A 114 -5.18 -19.08 -10.06
C LEU A 114 -4.03 -19.57 -10.95
N ASN A 115 -3.47 -18.65 -11.75
CA ASN A 115 -2.22 -18.87 -12.46
C ASN A 115 -1.03 -18.89 -11.47
N GLY A 116 0.14 -19.36 -11.93
CA GLY A 116 1.32 -19.54 -11.08
C GLY A 116 1.78 -18.28 -10.35
N PHE A 117 1.72 -17.11 -11.02
CA PHE A 117 2.17 -15.85 -10.45
C PHE A 117 1.29 -15.37 -9.28
N LEU A 118 -0.04 -15.36 -9.46
CA LEU A 118 -0.99 -15.02 -8.39
C LEU A 118 -0.84 -15.95 -7.18
N LYS A 119 -0.60 -17.24 -7.44
CA LYS A 119 -0.37 -18.23 -6.38
C LYS A 119 0.93 -17.97 -5.61
N ILE A 120 1.98 -17.52 -6.27
CA ILE A 120 3.25 -17.14 -5.62
C ILE A 120 3.05 -15.89 -4.76
N ASN A 121 2.43 -14.84 -5.31
CA ASN A 121 2.10 -13.61 -4.59
C ASN A 121 1.35 -13.91 -3.29
N ASN A 122 0.24 -14.64 -3.36
CA ASN A 122 -0.57 -14.99 -2.20
C ASN A 122 0.19 -15.80 -1.15
N ARG A 123 1.03 -16.76 -1.59
CA ARG A 123 1.84 -17.58 -0.68
C ARG A 123 2.89 -16.76 0.05
N ILE A 124 3.51 -15.81 -0.63
CA ILE A 124 4.49 -14.90 -0.02
C ILE A 124 3.76 -14.00 0.97
N GLN A 125 2.69 -13.34 0.52
CA GLN A 125 1.95 -12.40 1.36
C GLN A 125 1.39 -13.08 2.62
N ALA A 126 0.73 -14.23 2.49
CA ALA A 126 0.20 -14.98 3.63
C ALA A 126 1.28 -15.40 4.66
N LYS A 127 2.55 -15.51 4.25
CA LYS A 127 3.66 -15.80 5.18
C LYS A 127 4.23 -14.57 5.86
N LEU A 128 4.17 -13.42 5.21
CA LEU A 128 4.77 -12.18 5.71
C LEU A 128 3.78 -11.31 6.50
N GLN A 129 2.48 -11.54 6.33
CA GLN A 129 1.44 -10.80 7.03
C GLN A 129 1.49 -11.01 8.54
N PHE A 130 1.88 -9.97 9.27
CA PHE A 130 1.79 -9.91 10.72
C PHE A 130 0.48 -9.23 11.15
N GLN A 131 -0.61 -9.98 11.14
CA GLN A 131 -1.89 -9.47 11.63
C GLN A 131 -1.89 -9.32 13.16
N SER A 132 -2.33 -8.15 13.63
CA SER A 132 -2.44 -7.78 15.04
C SER A 132 -3.83 -7.23 15.33
N PRO A 133 -4.46 -7.59 16.46
CA PRO A 133 -5.78 -7.09 16.80
C PRO A 133 -5.80 -5.58 17.03
N LEU A 134 -7.00 -5.00 16.98
CA LEU A 134 -7.24 -3.64 17.46
C LEU A 134 -6.96 -3.54 18.97
N PRO A 135 -6.47 -2.39 19.47
CA PRO A 135 -6.10 -1.19 18.71
C PRO A 135 -4.67 -1.25 18.13
N TRP A 136 -3.87 -2.25 18.50
CA TRP A 136 -2.43 -2.28 18.23
C TRP A 136 -2.10 -2.28 16.75
N GLY A 137 -2.83 -3.04 15.92
CA GLY A 137 -2.59 -3.09 14.48
C GLY A 137 -2.88 -1.77 13.75
N ILE A 138 -3.75 -0.91 14.29
CA ILE A 138 -3.98 0.43 13.74
C ILE A 138 -2.93 1.42 14.25
N LEU A 139 -2.55 1.33 15.52
CA LEU A 139 -1.54 2.22 16.11
C LEU A 139 -0.21 2.16 15.34
N THR A 140 0.27 0.96 15.04
CA THR A 140 1.48 0.73 14.25
C THR A 140 1.37 1.26 12.83
N GLN A 141 0.24 1.08 12.15
CA GLN A 141 0.00 1.64 10.82
C GLN A 141 -0.01 3.16 10.82
N ILE A 142 -0.58 3.79 11.86
CA ILE A 142 -0.52 5.24 12.05
C ILE A 142 0.94 5.69 12.19
N LEU A 143 1.74 4.99 13.00
CA LEU A 143 3.17 5.31 13.15
C LEU A 143 3.93 5.18 11.83
N VAL A 144 3.69 4.11 11.06
CA VAL A 144 4.29 3.94 9.72
C VAL A 144 3.86 5.07 8.79
N SER A 145 2.58 5.43 8.78
CA SER A 145 2.02 6.49 7.93
C SER A 145 2.61 7.86 8.26
N VAL A 146 2.73 8.19 9.57
CA VAL A 146 3.37 9.42 10.04
C VAL A 146 4.85 9.45 9.67
N PHE A 147 5.57 8.34 9.86
CA PHE A 147 6.96 8.24 9.46
C PHE A 147 7.13 8.47 7.96
N CYS A 148 6.31 7.84 7.12
CA CYS A 148 6.31 8.06 5.67
C CYS A 148 6.02 9.53 5.31
N ALA A 149 5.03 10.16 5.94
CA ALA A 149 4.73 11.57 5.72
C ALA A 149 5.92 12.48 6.07
N LEU A 150 6.62 12.22 7.18
CA LEU A 150 7.82 12.96 7.57
C LEU A 150 8.96 12.77 6.57
N VAL A 151 9.18 11.54 6.08
CA VAL A 151 10.18 11.26 5.04
C VAL A 151 9.86 12.02 3.75
N ILE A 152 8.60 12.00 3.32
CA ILE A 152 8.16 12.73 2.12
C ILE A 152 8.49 14.22 2.28
N LEU A 153 7.98 14.87 3.33
CA LEU A 153 8.19 16.29 3.58
C LEU A 153 9.67 16.66 3.73
N GLY A 154 10.46 15.85 4.45
CA GLY A 154 11.88 16.09 4.63
C GLY A 154 12.71 15.93 3.36
N SER A 155 12.26 15.08 2.43
CA SER A 155 12.94 14.86 1.14
C SER A 155 12.56 15.87 0.06
N THR A 156 11.40 16.53 0.18
CA THR A 156 10.88 17.49 -0.80
C THR A 156 11.04 18.95 -0.37
N ALA A 157 11.40 19.22 0.88
CA ALA A 157 11.79 20.55 1.33
C ALA A 157 13.20 20.90 0.82
N GLN A 158 13.31 21.32 -0.44
CA GLN A 158 14.51 21.88 -1.06
C GLN A 158 14.15 23.11 -1.89
#